data_AF-W7U2U7-F1
#
_entry.id   AF-W7U2U7-F1
#
_cell.length_a   1.000
_cell.length_b   1.000
_cell.length_c   1.000
_cell.angle_alpha   90.00
_cell.angle_beta   90.00
_cell.angle_gamma   90.00
#
_symmetry.space_group_name_H-M   'P 1'
#
loop_
_entity.id
_entity.type
_entity.pdbx_description
1 polymer ?
#
loop_
_entity_poly.entity_id
_entity_poly.type
_entity_poly.pdbx_seq_one_letter_code
_entity_poly.pdbx_strand_id
1 'polypeptide(L)'
;MSGAETSTLDAVAKVGAGENAPRHPHVLALPIMRRPFFPGLVQAVNITSPKVFEAISSIKNDYGHYYVGTFLRKEDPGEGSPPEVITDLSQIYQTGTLAQVQNTIPLGMGGQVVLVSHRRIKIDGSIALGPPLRVKVSHLEGRAYDPDSTLIKAYSNECGNW
;
A
#
# COMPACT_ATOMS: atom_id res chain seq x y z
N MET A 1 -1.95 -47.04 19.72
CA MET A 1 -3.06 -46.07 19.82
C MET A 1 -2.42 -44.68 19.71
N SER A 2 -2.25 -44.21 18.47
CA SER A 2 -1.50 -42.97 18.16
C SER A 2 -2.49 -41.83 17.94
N GLY A 3 -2.15 -40.67 18.50
CA GLY A 3 -3.02 -39.51 18.66
C GLY A 3 -3.49 -38.86 17.36
N ALA A 4 -4.63 -38.18 17.48
CA ALA A 4 -5.11 -37.19 16.53
C ALA A 4 -5.31 -35.89 17.33
N GLU A 5 -4.24 -35.12 17.51
CA GLU A 5 -4.34 -33.69 17.78
C GLU A 5 -4.74 -33.02 16.46
N THR A 6 -6.02 -32.66 16.37
CA THR A 6 -6.55 -31.95 15.20
C THR A 6 -6.06 -30.51 15.27
N SER A 7 -5.11 -30.22 14.38
CA SER A 7 -4.46 -28.94 14.14
C SER A 7 -5.45 -27.76 14.06
N THR A 8 -5.50 -26.96 15.12
CA THR A 8 -6.18 -25.65 15.20
C THR A 8 -5.41 -24.56 14.42
N LEU A 9 -5.15 -24.80 13.14
CA LEU A 9 -4.49 -23.82 12.25
C LEU A 9 -5.46 -23.12 11.28
N ASP A 10 -6.75 -23.51 11.27
CA ASP A 10 -7.74 -22.97 10.32
C ASP A 10 -8.49 -21.71 10.79
N ALA A 11 -8.06 -21.07 11.90
CA ALA A 11 -8.77 -19.93 12.49
C ALA A 11 -8.00 -18.61 12.52
N VAL A 12 -6.99 -18.43 11.65
CA VAL A 12 -6.49 -17.08 11.34
C VAL A 12 -7.22 -16.62 10.09
N ALA A 13 -8.15 -15.69 10.27
CA ALA A 13 -8.99 -15.11 9.21
C ALA A 13 -8.21 -14.94 7.91
N LYS A 14 -8.71 -15.52 6.82
CA LYS A 14 -8.21 -15.35 5.45
C LYS A 14 -8.29 -13.85 5.10
N VAL A 15 -7.27 -13.08 5.46
CA VAL A 15 -7.12 -11.69 5.06
C VAL A 15 -6.98 -11.70 3.54
N GLY A 16 -8.00 -11.21 2.85
CA GLY A 16 -8.04 -11.29 1.39
C GLY A 16 -6.82 -10.59 0.78
N ALA A 17 -6.18 -11.24 -0.19
CA ALA A 17 -5.10 -10.68 -0.98
C ALA A 17 -5.63 -10.21 -2.35
N GLY A 18 -5.04 -9.14 -2.89
CA GLY A 18 -5.38 -8.62 -4.21
C GLY A 18 -6.77 -7.96 -4.21
N GLU A 19 -7.65 -8.41 -5.11
CA GLU A 19 -9.03 -7.92 -5.19
C GLU A 19 -9.87 -8.28 -3.95
N ASN A 20 -9.52 -9.36 -3.25
CA ASN A 20 -10.25 -9.81 -2.06
C ASN A 20 -9.91 -9.02 -0.80
N ALA A 21 -8.93 -8.11 -0.82
CA ALA A 21 -8.61 -7.27 0.34
C ALA A 21 -9.81 -6.37 0.72
N PRO A 22 -10.03 -6.06 2.01
CA PRO A 22 -11.12 -5.19 2.45
C PRO A 22 -11.15 -3.86 1.70
N ARG A 23 -12.36 -3.37 1.37
CA ARG A 23 -12.56 -2.07 0.73
C ARG A 23 -12.75 -0.99 1.78
N HIS A 24 -11.65 -0.38 2.21
CA HIS A 24 -11.66 0.72 3.17
C HIS A 24 -11.91 2.06 2.44
N PRO A 25 -12.97 2.82 2.77
CA PRO A 25 -13.24 4.10 2.11
C PRO A 25 -12.23 5.18 2.50
N HIS A 26 -11.47 4.98 3.59
CA HIS A 26 -10.48 5.91 4.12
C HIS A 26 -9.22 5.16 4.54
N VAL A 27 -8.04 5.75 4.30
CA VAL A 27 -6.74 5.15 4.63
C VAL A 27 -5.75 6.20 5.14
N LEU A 28 -4.77 5.76 5.93
CA LEU A 28 -3.52 6.53 6.09
C LEU A 28 -2.78 6.49 4.75
N ALA A 29 -2.40 7.67 4.26
CA ALA A 29 -1.66 7.81 3.01
C ALA A 29 -0.18 8.02 3.29
N LEU A 30 0.64 7.18 2.67
CA LEU A 30 2.10 7.25 2.68
C LEU A 30 2.59 7.84 1.35
N PRO A 31 3.15 9.06 1.36
CA PRO A 31 3.85 9.59 0.21
C PRO A 31 5.18 8.86 0.01
N ILE A 32 5.47 8.44 -1.22
CA ILE A 32 6.70 7.72 -1.58
C ILE A 32 7.38 8.38 -2.79
N MET A 33 8.69 8.16 -2.98
CA MET A 33 9.49 8.92 -3.95
C MET A 33 9.78 8.25 -5.28
N ARG A 34 10.03 6.92 -5.33
CA ARG A 34 10.73 6.34 -6.50
C ARG A 34 10.18 5.06 -7.09
N ARG A 35 9.21 4.39 -6.50
CA ARG A 35 8.75 3.10 -7.03
C ARG A 35 7.22 3.06 -7.14
N PRO A 36 6.63 3.27 -8.33
CA PRO A 36 5.23 2.95 -8.54
C PRO A 36 5.03 1.44 -8.29
N PHE A 37 4.05 1.12 -7.43
CA PHE A 37 3.79 -0.22 -6.95
C PHE A 37 3.11 -1.07 -8.03
N PHE A 38 3.58 -2.31 -8.22
CA PHE A 38 2.84 -3.35 -8.92
C PHE A 38 2.17 -4.27 -7.89
N PRO A 39 0.92 -4.72 -8.10
CA PRO A 39 0.26 -5.72 -7.27
C PRO A 39 1.14 -6.95 -7.01
N GLY A 40 1.22 -7.41 -5.75
CA GLY A 40 1.97 -8.62 -5.35
C GLY A 40 3.42 -8.41 -4.91
N LEU A 41 3.96 -7.18 -4.96
CA LEU A 41 5.33 -6.88 -4.53
C LEU A 41 5.41 -6.55 -3.03
N VAL A 42 6.42 -7.13 -2.35
CA VAL A 42 6.81 -6.77 -0.97
C VAL A 42 7.83 -5.64 -1.01
N GLN A 43 7.57 -4.55 -0.28
CA GLN A 43 8.44 -3.38 -0.26
C GLN A 43 8.65 -2.84 1.15
N ALA A 44 9.90 -2.54 1.47
CA ALA A 44 10.26 -1.82 2.69
C ALA A 44 10.26 -0.31 2.43
N VAL A 45 9.52 0.45 3.24
CA VAL A 45 9.46 1.92 3.20
C VAL A 45 10.03 2.47 4.49
N ASN A 46 11.00 3.37 4.38
CA ASN A 46 11.54 4.08 5.54
C ASN A 46 10.61 5.23 5.90
N ILE A 47 10.15 5.25 7.14
CA ILE A 47 9.33 6.30 7.72
C ILE A 47 10.19 7.10 8.69
N THR A 48 10.35 8.39 8.41
CA THR A 48 11.19 9.29 9.21
C THR A 48 10.38 10.07 10.24
N SER A 49 9.08 10.29 9.99
CA SER A 49 8.19 10.98 10.92
C SER A 49 7.75 10.05 12.07
N PRO A 50 8.03 10.40 13.34
CA PRO A 50 7.60 9.61 14.50
C PRO A 50 6.09 9.44 14.55
N LYS A 51 5.36 10.52 14.27
CA LYS A 51 3.89 10.57 14.29
C LYS A 51 3.28 9.60 13.28
N VAL A 52 3.89 9.47 12.09
CA VAL A 52 3.42 8.53 11.06
C VAL A 52 3.74 7.11 11.46
N PHE A 53 4.94 6.86 11.97
CA PHE A 53 5.35 5.53 12.38
C PHE A 53 4.50 5.02 13.54
N GLU A 54 4.25 5.85 14.56
CA GLU A 54 3.39 5.53 15.71
C GLU A 54 1.94 5.25 15.27
N ALA A 55 1.39 6.05 14.36
CA ALA A 55 0.06 5.82 13.82
C ALA A 55 -0.06 4.48 13.08
N ILE A 56 1.01 4.02 12.42
CA ILE A 56 1.01 2.72 11.72
C ILE A 56 1.22 1.57 12.71
N SER A 57 2.16 1.72 13.65
CA SER A 57 2.55 0.67 14.58
C SER A 57 1.46 0.39 15.62
N SER A 58 0.79 1.43 16.14
CA SER A 58 -0.35 1.28 17.07
C SER A 58 -1.47 0.45 16.45
N ILE A 59 -1.93 0.82 15.25
CA ILE A 59 -3.01 0.09 14.57
C ILE A 59 -2.60 -1.34 14.23
N LYS A 60 -1.35 -1.56 13.83
CA LYS A 60 -0.86 -2.92 13.59
C LYS A 60 -0.90 -3.76 14.87
N ASN A 61 -0.46 -3.21 16.00
CA ASN A 61 -0.41 -3.95 17.27
C ASN A 61 -1.81 -4.24 17.82
N ASP A 62 -2.74 -3.29 17.67
CA ASP A 62 -4.10 -3.41 18.22
C ASP A 62 -5.00 -4.34 17.40
N TYR A 63 -4.82 -4.37 16.07
CA TYR A 63 -5.74 -5.06 15.15
C TYR A 63 -5.09 -6.18 14.31
N GLY A 64 -3.78 -6.39 14.45
CA GLY A 64 -3.00 -7.43 13.76
C GLY A 64 -2.74 -7.16 12.27
N HIS A 65 -3.68 -6.51 11.57
CA HIS A 65 -3.57 -6.19 10.15
C HIS A 65 -4.08 -4.78 9.86
N TYR A 66 -3.32 -4.02 9.08
CA TYR A 66 -3.67 -2.67 8.68
C TYR A 66 -3.33 -2.39 7.22
N TYR A 67 -4.12 -1.52 6.59
CA TYR A 67 -3.94 -1.12 5.19
C TYR A 67 -3.61 0.37 5.10
N VAL A 68 -2.65 0.69 4.25
CA VAL A 68 -2.24 2.05 3.90
C VAL A 68 -2.41 2.28 2.40
N GLY A 69 -2.68 3.52 2.03
CA GLY A 69 -2.57 3.95 0.64
C GLY A 69 -1.18 4.49 0.37
N THR A 70 -0.50 4.01 -0.66
CA THR A 70 0.81 4.52 -1.05
C THR A 70 0.69 5.35 -2.32
N PHE A 71 1.20 6.58 -2.27
CA PHE A 71 1.04 7.56 -3.35
C PHE A 71 2.40 8.16 -3.71
N LEU A 72 2.73 8.16 -5.00
CA LEU A 72 3.98 8.75 -5.47
C LEU A 72 3.90 10.28 -5.32
N ARG A 73 4.93 10.91 -4.75
CA ARG A 73 5.05 12.37 -4.82
C ARG A 73 5.51 12.78 -6.20
N LYS A 74 5.09 13.96 -6.64
CA LYS A 74 5.50 14.54 -7.92
C LYS A 74 6.89 15.17 -7.85
N GLU A 75 7.24 15.69 -6.69
CA GLU A 75 8.49 16.41 -6.43
C GLU A 75 9.12 15.92 -5.13
N ASP A 76 10.45 16.02 -5.07
CA ASP A 76 11.21 15.80 -3.85
C ASP A 76 10.82 16.87 -2.80
N PRO A 77 10.59 16.50 -1.53
CA PRO A 77 10.27 17.46 -0.47
C PRO A 77 11.37 18.51 -0.22
N GLY A 78 12.57 18.34 -0.80
CA GLY A 78 13.71 19.23 -0.59
C GLY A 78 14.59 18.77 0.57
N GLU A 79 15.80 19.33 0.63
CA GLU A 79 16.77 18.95 1.68
C GLU A 79 16.20 19.19 3.08
N GLY A 80 16.28 18.16 3.94
CA GLY A 80 15.86 18.24 5.34
C GLY A 80 14.35 18.10 5.60
N SER A 81 13.52 17.99 4.56
CA SER A 81 12.07 17.82 4.73
C SER A 81 11.64 16.35 4.62
N PRO A 82 10.91 15.80 5.61
CA PRO A 82 10.41 14.43 5.54
C PRO A 82 9.44 14.23 4.37
N PRO A 83 9.55 13.13 3.60
CA PRO A 83 8.65 12.86 2.48
C PRO A 83 7.18 12.69 2.92
N GLU A 84 6.92 12.36 4.19
CA GLU A 84 5.57 12.14 4.72
C GLU A 84 4.80 13.45 4.98
N VAL A 85 5.45 14.61 4.92
CA VAL A 85 4.79 15.91 5.09
C VAL A 85 4.13 16.31 3.77
N ILE A 86 2.80 16.39 3.79
CA ILE A 86 1.97 16.82 2.64
C ILE A 86 1.09 17.97 3.08
N THR A 87 1.35 19.15 2.52
CA THR A 87 0.58 20.37 2.76
C THR A 87 -0.47 20.61 1.69
N ASP A 88 -0.35 19.95 0.53
CA ASP A 88 -1.31 20.04 -0.57
C ASP A 88 -1.37 18.70 -1.33
N LEU A 89 -2.57 18.20 -1.64
CA LEU A 89 -2.73 16.95 -2.38
C LEU A 89 -2.14 16.99 -3.80
N SER A 90 -1.96 18.17 -4.38
CA SER A 90 -1.29 18.35 -5.67
C SER A 90 0.17 17.89 -5.64
N GLN A 91 0.80 17.78 -4.47
CA GLN A 91 2.17 17.28 -4.28
C GLN A 91 2.31 15.77 -4.56
N ILE A 92 1.19 15.02 -4.60
CA ILE A 92 1.17 13.59 -4.88
C ILE A 92 0.30 13.26 -6.09
N TYR A 93 0.58 12.12 -6.73
CA TYR A 93 -0.29 11.57 -7.74
C TYR A 93 -1.58 11.05 -7.10
N GLN A 94 -2.71 11.38 -7.70
CA GLN A 94 -4.03 11.00 -7.19
C GLN A 94 -4.24 9.48 -7.19
N THR A 95 -3.57 8.77 -8.09
CA THR A 95 -3.61 7.30 -8.15
C THR A 95 -2.42 6.70 -7.42
N GLY A 96 -2.73 5.76 -6.53
CA GLY A 96 -1.76 5.03 -5.72
C GLY A 96 -2.14 3.56 -5.63
N THR A 97 -1.57 2.89 -4.63
CA THR A 97 -1.79 1.47 -4.37
C THR A 97 -2.23 1.24 -2.93
N LEU A 98 -3.22 0.39 -2.74
CA LEU A 98 -3.56 -0.14 -1.43
C LEU A 98 -2.53 -1.21 -1.06
N ALA A 99 -1.88 -1.06 0.09
CA ALA A 99 -0.90 -2.00 0.58
C ALA A 99 -1.22 -2.42 2.02
N GLN A 100 -1.00 -3.68 2.34
CA GLN A 100 -1.09 -4.21 3.70
C GLN A 100 0.24 -4.00 4.41
N VAL A 101 0.17 -3.60 5.69
CA VAL A 101 1.32 -3.56 6.59
C VAL A 101 1.60 -4.96 7.11
N GLN A 102 2.68 -5.57 6.64
CA GLN A 102 3.14 -6.89 7.08
C GLN A 102 4.02 -6.76 8.31
N ASN A 103 5.00 -5.85 8.28
CA ASN A 103 5.90 -5.64 9.41
C ASN A 103 6.27 -4.18 9.68
N THR A 104 6.67 -3.89 10.91
CA THR A 104 7.18 -2.59 11.36
C THR A 104 8.44 -2.82 12.17
N ILE A 105 9.54 -2.20 11.79
CA ILE A 105 10.84 -2.30 12.42
C ILE A 105 11.22 -0.90 12.92
N PRO A 106 11.20 -0.64 14.23
CA PRO A 106 11.59 0.66 14.77
C PRO A 106 13.06 0.99 14.45
N LEU A 107 13.33 2.22 14.00
CA LEU A 107 14.67 2.72 13.69
C LEU A 107 14.78 4.20 14.12
N GLY A 108 15.48 4.44 15.24
CA GLY A 108 15.61 5.78 15.80
C GLY A 108 14.26 6.40 16.14
N MET A 109 14.01 7.61 15.63
CA MET A 109 12.75 8.34 15.82
C MET A 109 11.61 7.87 14.89
N GLY A 110 11.90 7.03 13.90
CA GLY A 110 10.92 6.49 12.97
C GLY A 110 11.06 4.97 12.87
N GLY A 111 10.94 4.45 11.66
CA GLY A 111 11.13 3.02 11.43
C GLY A 111 10.89 2.61 10.00
N GLN A 112 11.15 1.35 9.71
CA GLN A 112 10.87 0.74 8.43
C GLN A 112 9.55 -0.01 8.49
N VAL A 113 8.74 0.14 7.44
CA VAL A 113 7.46 -0.57 7.29
C VAL A 113 7.55 -1.48 6.08
N VAL A 114 7.30 -2.77 6.28
CA VAL A 114 7.22 -3.77 5.23
C VAL A 114 5.78 -3.86 4.74
N LEU A 115 5.58 -3.55 3.47
CA LEU A 115 4.28 -3.43 2.81
C LEU A 115 4.12 -4.52 1.74
N VAL A 116 2.90 -5.06 1.62
CA VAL A 116 2.49 -5.97 0.55
C VAL A 116 1.45 -5.27 -0.31
N SER A 117 1.73 -5.08 -1.59
CA SER A 117 0.85 -4.35 -2.51
C SER A 117 -0.33 -5.18 -2.99
N HIS A 118 -1.53 -4.60 -3.05
CA HIS A 118 -2.75 -5.28 -3.49
C HIS A 118 -3.34 -4.73 -4.78
N ARG A 119 -3.98 -3.56 -4.74
CA ARG A 119 -4.73 -3.02 -5.89
C ARG A 119 -4.59 -1.51 -6.02
N ARG A 120 -4.95 -0.97 -7.17
CA ARG A 120 -4.90 0.48 -7.42
C ARG A 120 -6.06 1.19 -6.69
N ILE A 121 -5.76 2.35 -6.14
CA ILE A 121 -6.73 3.23 -5.48
C ILE A 121 -6.57 4.65 -5.99
N LYS A 122 -7.64 5.44 -5.91
CA LYS A 122 -7.65 6.85 -6.27
C LYS A 122 -8.08 7.69 -5.07
N ILE A 123 -7.41 8.81 -4.83
CA ILE A 123 -7.80 9.78 -3.81
C ILE A 123 -9.06 10.52 -4.28
N ASP A 124 -10.12 10.47 -3.48
CA ASP A 124 -11.35 11.23 -3.71
C ASP A 124 -11.41 12.52 -2.88
N GLY A 125 -10.58 12.65 -1.85
CA GLY A 125 -10.43 13.88 -1.06
C GLY A 125 -9.57 13.68 0.20
N SER A 126 -9.13 14.79 0.81
CA SER A 126 -8.42 14.76 2.10
C SER A 126 -9.39 14.78 3.27
N ILE A 127 -9.08 14.02 4.31
CA ILE A 127 -9.71 14.12 5.64
C ILE A 127 -8.85 14.99 6.54
N ALA A 128 -7.54 14.74 6.56
CA ALA A 128 -6.56 15.52 7.30
C ALA A 128 -5.25 15.54 6.51
N LEU A 129 -4.70 16.73 6.30
CA LEU A 129 -3.35 16.89 5.76
C LEU A 129 -2.33 16.55 6.85
N GLY A 130 -1.25 15.89 6.44
CA GLY A 130 -0.36 15.17 7.35
C GLY A 130 0.76 16.02 7.95
N PRO A 131 1.54 15.44 8.90
CA PRO A 131 1.58 13.99 9.20
C PRO A 131 0.71 13.50 10.39
N PRO A 132 0.02 12.33 10.28
CA PRO A 132 -0.10 11.51 9.08
C PRO A 132 -1.22 11.99 8.15
N LEU A 133 -1.00 11.86 6.85
CA LEU A 133 -2.00 12.19 5.83
C LEU A 133 -3.14 11.16 5.88
N ARG A 134 -4.38 11.64 5.91
CA ARG A 134 -5.60 10.81 5.86
C ARG A 134 -6.45 11.22 4.68
N VAL A 135 -6.83 10.25 3.85
CA VAL A 135 -7.56 10.49 2.60
C VAL A 135 -8.75 9.55 2.44
N LYS A 136 -9.77 10.02 1.72
CA LYS A 136 -10.84 9.19 1.17
C LYS A 136 -10.36 8.58 -0.15
N VAL A 137 -10.68 7.30 -0.37
CA VAL A 137 -10.23 6.59 -1.57
C VAL A 137 -11.32 5.74 -2.20
N SER A 138 -11.28 5.67 -3.52
CA SER A 138 -12.01 4.71 -4.34
C SER A 138 -11.06 3.61 -4.81
N HIS A 139 -11.56 2.37 -4.90
CA HIS A 139 -10.78 1.24 -5.39
C HIS A 139 -11.01 1.06 -6.88
N LEU A 140 -9.93 1.14 -7.65
CA LEU A 140 -9.96 0.93 -9.09
C LEU A 140 -9.89 -0.58 -9.35
N GLU A 141 -10.87 -1.10 -10.08
CA GLU A 141 -10.83 -2.49 -10.53
C GLU A 141 -9.65 -2.67 -11.50
N GLY A 142 -8.90 -3.77 -11.35
CA GLY A 142 -8.03 -4.22 -12.42
C GLY A 142 -8.90 -4.45 -13.65
N ARG A 143 -8.54 -3.88 -14.81
CA ARG A 143 -9.17 -4.31 -16.08
C ARG A 143 -9.08 -5.83 -16.09
N ALA A 144 -10.24 -6.49 -16.15
CA ALA A 144 -10.28 -7.93 -16.32
C ALA A 144 -9.39 -8.26 -17.52
N TYR A 145 -8.45 -9.19 -17.31
CA TYR A 145 -7.70 -9.77 -18.41
C TYR A 145 -8.72 -10.40 -19.36
N ASP A 146 -8.93 -9.77 -20.50
CA ASP A 146 -9.74 -10.31 -21.59
C ASP A 146 -8.80 -11.11 -22.51
N PRO A 147 -8.79 -12.45 -22.41
CA PRO A 147 -7.93 -13.29 -23.25
C PRO A 147 -8.22 -13.16 -24.75
N ASP A 148 -9.39 -12.61 -25.12
CA ASP A 148 -9.82 -12.44 -26.52
C ASP A 148 -9.50 -11.03 -27.08
N SER A 149 -8.93 -10.14 -26.26
CA SER A 149 -8.57 -8.80 -26.71
C SER A 149 -7.43 -8.83 -27.75
N THR A 150 -7.79 -8.61 -29.02
CA THR A 150 -6.86 -8.62 -30.17
C THR A 150 -5.73 -7.59 -30.04
N LEU A 151 -5.93 -6.55 -29.22
CA LEU A 151 -4.94 -5.52 -28.89
C LEU A 151 -3.75 -6.06 -28.08
N ILE A 152 -3.92 -7.10 -27.25
CA ILE A 152 -2.83 -7.61 -26.39
C ILE A 152 -1.97 -8.65 -27.13
N LYS A 153 -2.53 -9.37 -28.11
CA LYS A 153 -1.74 -10.22 -29.02
C LYS A 153 -0.79 -9.42 -29.91
N ALA A 154 -1.15 -8.17 -30.24
CA ALA A 154 -0.30 -7.31 -31.06
C ALA A 154 1.02 -6.92 -30.35
N TYR A 155 0.99 -6.62 -29.04
CA TYR A 155 2.19 -6.22 -28.30
C TYR A 155 3.09 -7.40 -27.89
N SER A 156 2.56 -8.61 -27.75
CA SER A 156 3.37 -9.77 -27.35
C SER A 156 4.30 -10.28 -28.46
N ASN A 157 4.08 -9.87 -29.72
CA ASN A 157 4.89 -10.31 -30.86
C ASN A 157 6.12 -9.43 -31.13
N GLU A 158 6.26 -8.27 -30.48
CA GLU A 158 7.35 -7.33 -30.78
C GLU A 158 8.56 -7.40 -29.83
N CYS A 159 8.45 -8.04 -28.65
CA CYS A 159 9.59 -8.17 -27.71
C CYS A 159 10.44 -9.44 -27.91
N GLY A 160 10.22 -10.21 -28.97
CA GLY A 160 10.89 -11.48 -29.23
C GLY A 160 11.93 -11.47 -30.35
N ASN A 161 12.43 -10.31 -30.78
CA ASN A 161 13.43 -10.28 -31.83
C ASN A 161 14.44 -9.12 -31.71
N TRP A 162 15.33 -9.23 -30.71
CA TRP A 162 16.71 -8.72 -30.73
C TRP A 162 17.60 -9.60 -29.86
#